data_AF-A0A937TSC3-F1
#
_entry.id   AF-A0A937TSC3-F1
#
_cell.length_a   1.000
_cell.length_b   1.000
_cell.length_c   1.000
_cell.angle_alpha   90.00
_cell.angle_beta   90.00
_cell.angle_gamma   90.00
#
_symmetry.space_group_name_H-M   'P 1'
#
loop_
_entity.id
_entity.type
_entity.pdbx_description
1 polymer ?
#
loop_
_entity_poly.entity_id
_entity_poly.type
_entity_poly.pdbx_seq_one_letter_code
_entity_poly.pdbx_strand_id
1 'polypeptide(L)'
;MSKGKQKRSKVRVPRIYIDTNIARDYSERRDFNSIHLLETIRERKWECFSSPYLMMELCDIEKDKILFNDRVVRRNWTIDRFLRERRKPNLKKEHFEEVDKYLDVFIRSLEFINLWVLDERGWNIALFLSINSNLSAPDVIHFATAFTYGCDIFVTRDDHLMKDGNVILRRKSLLKEMGVKTFKISQPHKALDVLKRLRFKK
;
A
#
# COMPACT_ATOMS: atom_id res chain seq x y z
N MET A 1 0.24 9.07 -52.28
CA MET A 1 0.01 9.66 -50.94
C MET A 1 -0.67 8.63 -50.04
N SER A 2 0.13 7.82 -49.34
CA SER A 2 -0.35 6.80 -48.41
C SER A 2 -0.68 7.43 -47.06
N LYS A 3 -1.97 7.53 -46.73
CA LYS A 3 -2.44 7.96 -45.40
C LYS A 3 -1.97 6.93 -44.37
N GLY A 4 -0.95 7.30 -43.58
CA GLY A 4 -0.47 6.52 -42.46
C GLY A 4 -1.61 6.27 -41.46
N LYS A 5 -2.01 5.01 -41.31
CA LYS A 5 -2.94 4.57 -40.27
C LYS A 5 -2.32 4.88 -38.91
N GLN A 6 -2.76 5.95 -38.26
CA GLN A 6 -2.47 6.20 -36.84
C GLN A 6 -2.97 4.98 -36.04
N LYS A 7 -2.04 4.20 -35.48
CA LYS A 7 -2.33 3.14 -34.51
C LYS A 7 -3.09 3.77 -33.35
N ARG A 8 -4.41 3.55 -33.26
CA ARG A 8 -5.19 3.84 -32.06
C ARG A 8 -4.56 3.05 -30.91
N SER A 9 -3.88 3.72 -29.98
CA SER A 9 -3.30 3.06 -28.81
C SER A 9 -4.42 2.37 -28.03
N LYS A 10 -4.29 1.06 -27.81
CA LYS A 10 -5.25 0.26 -27.05
C LYS A 10 -5.35 0.86 -25.64
N VAL A 11 -6.55 1.27 -25.25
CA VAL A 11 -6.79 1.94 -23.97
C VAL A 11 -6.64 0.91 -22.84
N ARG A 12 -5.81 1.22 -21.84
CA ARG A 12 -5.51 0.33 -20.70
C ARG A 12 -6.29 0.79 -19.46
N VAL A 13 -6.69 -0.15 -18.60
CA VAL A 13 -7.26 0.13 -17.27
C VAL A 13 -6.11 0.45 -16.31
N PRO A 14 -6.21 1.51 -15.47
CA PRO A 14 -5.15 1.80 -14.51
C PRO A 14 -4.98 0.69 -13.48
N ARG A 15 -3.73 0.41 -13.14
CA ARG A 15 -3.34 -0.50 -12.05
C ARG A 15 -2.79 0.30 -10.88
N ILE A 16 -3.43 0.20 -9.73
CA ILE A 16 -3.19 1.07 -8.59
C ILE A 16 -2.78 0.20 -7.40
N TYR A 17 -1.65 0.53 -6.79
CA TYR A 17 -1.23 -0.08 -5.54
C TYR A 17 -1.58 0.83 -4.36
N ILE A 18 -2.16 0.25 -3.32
CA ILE A 18 -2.61 0.94 -2.12
C ILE A 18 -1.81 0.42 -0.92
N ASP A 19 -1.15 1.35 -0.25
CA ASP A 19 -0.44 1.11 1.01
C ASP A 19 -1.41 0.97 2.21
N THR A 20 -0.94 0.40 3.31
CA THR A 20 -1.75 0.09 4.49
C THR A 20 -2.37 1.34 5.11
N ASN A 21 -1.63 2.46 5.14
CA ASN A 21 -2.16 3.71 5.66
C ASN A 21 -3.43 4.15 4.91
N ILE A 22 -3.43 4.07 3.58
CA ILE A 22 -4.56 4.47 2.72
C ILE A 22 -5.76 3.55 2.93
N ALA A 23 -5.52 2.24 2.94
CA ALA A 23 -6.57 1.25 3.19
C ALA A 23 -7.23 1.46 4.55
N ARG A 24 -6.42 1.75 5.57
CA ARG A 24 -6.89 2.05 6.92
C ARG A 24 -7.68 3.35 6.96
N ASP A 25 -7.25 4.40 6.26
CA ASP A 25 -8.01 5.66 6.21
C ASP A 25 -9.40 5.49 5.61
N TYR A 26 -9.53 4.61 4.61
CA TYR A 26 -10.81 4.28 4.00
C TYR A 26 -11.72 3.52 4.97
N SER A 27 -11.22 2.41 5.53
CA SER A 27 -12.03 1.56 6.41
C SER A 27 -12.43 2.27 7.71
N GLU A 28 -11.54 3.10 8.27
CA GLU A 28 -11.79 3.85 9.51
C GLU A 28 -12.35 5.27 9.25
N ARG A 29 -12.61 5.63 7.98
CA ARG A 29 -13.10 6.96 7.56
C ARG A 29 -12.29 8.15 8.11
N ARG A 30 -10.96 8.01 8.19
CA ARG A 30 -10.06 9.02 8.80
C ARG A 30 -9.69 10.17 7.88
N ASP A 31 -9.82 10.01 6.57
CA ASP A 31 -9.38 11.04 5.62
C ASP A 31 -10.18 11.05 4.31
N PHE A 32 -10.64 12.24 3.97
CA PHE A 32 -11.48 12.47 2.80
C PHE A 32 -10.79 12.12 1.47
N ASN A 33 -9.49 12.38 1.31
CA ASN A 33 -8.80 12.17 0.04
C ASN A 33 -8.59 10.68 -0.25
N SER A 34 -8.23 9.88 0.76
CA SER A 34 -8.18 8.41 0.65
C SER A 34 -9.57 7.84 0.36
N ILE A 35 -10.59 8.32 1.07
CA ILE A 35 -11.98 7.88 0.85
C ILE A 35 -12.39 8.16 -0.59
N HIS A 36 -12.27 9.41 -1.02
CA HIS A 36 -12.65 9.81 -2.37
C HIS A 36 -11.89 9.04 -3.46
N LEU A 37 -10.59 8.82 -3.27
CA LEU A 37 -9.77 8.04 -4.20
C LEU A 37 -10.27 6.59 -4.31
N LEU A 38 -10.44 5.90 -3.19
CA LEU A 38 -10.82 4.49 -3.18
C LEU A 38 -12.26 4.27 -3.64
N GLU A 39 -13.18 5.17 -3.30
CA GLU A 39 -14.52 5.20 -3.89
C GLU A 39 -14.46 5.35 -5.42
N THR A 40 -13.65 6.29 -5.92
CA THR A 40 -13.48 6.48 -7.37
C THR A 40 -12.91 5.23 -8.05
N ILE A 41 -11.92 4.58 -7.43
CA ILE A 41 -11.32 3.32 -7.92
C ILE A 41 -12.40 2.24 -8.03
N ARG A 42 -13.21 2.08 -6.98
CA ARG A 42 -14.30 1.12 -6.89
C ARG A 42 -15.38 1.37 -7.93
N GLU A 43 -15.91 2.59 -8.01
CA GLU A 43 -16.95 2.99 -8.96
C GLU A 43 -16.52 2.81 -10.42
N ARG A 44 -15.26 3.15 -10.72
CA ARG A 44 -14.70 3.02 -12.08
C ARG A 44 -14.18 1.62 -12.40
N LYS A 45 -14.22 0.70 -11.43
CA LYS A 45 -13.69 -0.67 -11.55
C LYS A 45 -12.24 -0.67 -12.04
N TRP A 46 -11.44 0.27 -11.52
CA TRP A 46 -10.00 0.27 -11.77
C TRP A 46 -9.34 -0.87 -11.00
N GLU A 47 -8.23 -1.38 -11.52
CA GLU A 47 -7.57 -2.50 -10.88
C GLU A 47 -6.81 -2.00 -9.64
N CYS A 48 -7.24 -2.47 -8.47
CA CYS A 48 -6.67 -2.09 -7.19
C CYS A 48 -5.95 -3.28 -6.56
N PHE A 49 -4.74 -3.03 -6.06
CA PHE A 49 -3.84 -4.05 -5.57
C PHE A 49 -3.23 -3.64 -4.23
N SER A 50 -2.92 -4.64 -3.40
CA SER A 50 -1.99 -4.51 -2.28
C SER A 50 -1.24 -5.83 -2.06
N SER A 51 -0.41 -5.91 -1.02
CA SER A 51 0.26 -7.14 -0.60
C SER A 51 -0.48 -7.76 0.59
N PRO A 52 -0.35 -9.08 0.83
CA PRO A 52 -0.77 -9.69 2.09
C PRO A 52 -0.15 -9.05 3.33
N TYR A 53 0.99 -8.36 3.16
CA TYR A 53 1.65 -7.62 4.23
C TYR A 53 0.78 -6.50 4.79
N LEU A 54 -0.12 -5.93 3.97
CA LEU A 54 -1.14 -4.99 4.44
C LEU A 54 -1.97 -5.59 5.57
N MET A 55 -2.40 -6.85 5.42
CA MET A 55 -3.19 -7.53 6.44
C MET A 55 -2.37 -7.78 7.70
N MET A 56 -1.10 -8.15 7.55
CA MET A 56 -0.19 -8.36 8.67
C MET A 56 0.06 -7.08 9.46
N GLU A 57 0.26 -5.94 8.78
CA GLU A 57 0.42 -4.65 9.43
C GLU A 57 -0.85 -4.22 10.15
N LEU A 58 -2.03 -4.48 9.58
CA LEU A 58 -3.30 -4.22 10.26
C LEU A 58 -3.47 -5.07 11.52
N CYS A 59 -3.07 -6.34 11.49
CA CYS A 59 -3.03 -7.18 12.69
C CYS A 59 -2.17 -6.53 13.77
N ASP A 60 -0.98 -6.06 13.42
CA ASP A 60 -0.03 -5.51 14.40
C ASP A 60 -0.51 -4.17 14.95
N ILE A 61 -1.11 -3.32 14.11
CA ILE A 61 -1.78 -2.08 14.54
C ILE A 61 -2.90 -2.39 15.54
N GLU A 62 -3.75 -3.39 15.26
CA GLU A 62 -4.87 -3.70 16.14
C GLU A 62 -4.41 -4.34 17.46
N LYS A 63 -3.43 -5.24 17.41
CA LYS A 63 -2.75 -5.77 18.60
C LYS A 63 -2.19 -4.65 19.47
N ASP A 64 -1.53 -3.67 18.86
CA ASP A 64 -0.99 -2.50 19.57
C ASP A 64 -2.09 -1.67 20.23
N LYS A 65 -3.22 -1.43 19.54
CA LYS A 65 -4.37 -0.71 20.11
C LYS A 65 -4.95 -1.43 21.32
N ILE A 66 -5.16 -2.74 21.21
CA ILE A 66 -5.66 -3.58 22.31
C ILE A 66 -4.70 -3.52 23.50
N LEU A 67 -3.40 -3.69 23.25
CA LEU A 67 -2.39 -3.63 24.29
C LEU A 67 -2.31 -2.25 24.94
N PHE A 68 -2.40 -1.18 24.15
CA PHE A 68 -2.42 0.19 24.64
C PHE A 68 -3.62 0.40 25.58
N ASN A 69 -4.81 -0.05 25.18
CA ASN A 69 -6.01 0.09 25.99
C ASN A 69 -5.91 -0.72 27.30
N ASP A 70 -5.46 -1.98 27.26
CA ASP A 70 -5.25 -2.79 28.47
C ASP A 70 -4.21 -2.17 29.42
N ARG A 71 -3.09 -1.67 28.89
CA ARG A 71 -1.95 -1.27 29.71
C ARG A 71 -1.98 0.19 30.13
N VAL A 72 -2.22 1.09 29.20
CA VAL A 72 -2.20 2.53 29.45
C VAL A 72 -3.52 2.98 30.05
N VAL A 73 -4.66 2.61 29.43
CA VAL A 73 -5.98 3.11 29.86
C VAL A 73 -6.48 2.38 31.11
N ARG A 74 -6.43 1.05 31.14
CA ARG A 74 -6.99 0.27 32.27
C ARG A 74 -6.03 0.10 33.44
N ARG A 75 -4.71 0.04 33.18
CA ARG A 75 -3.68 -0.22 34.22
C ARG A 75 -2.76 0.98 34.48
N ASN A 76 -3.09 2.16 33.93
CA ASN A 76 -2.35 3.41 34.14
C ASN A 76 -0.84 3.32 33.88
N TRP A 77 -0.42 2.54 32.88
CA TRP A 77 0.97 2.60 32.43
C TRP A 77 1.29 3.97 31.83
N THR A 78 2.50 4.45 32.08
CA THR A 78 3.02 5.61 31.34
C THR A 78 3.27 5.22 29.88
N ILE A 79 3.17 6.21 28.98
CA ILE A 79 3.44 6.02 27.55
C ILE A 79 4.86 5.49 27.33
N ASP A 80 5.85 6.02 28.04
CA ASP A 80 7.26 5.56 27.94
C ASP A 80 7.43 4.10 28.33
N ARG A 81 6.72 3.66 29.37
CA ARG A 81 6.72 2.26 29.77
C ARG A 81 6.09 1.40 28.68
N PHE A 82 4.94 1.81 28.15
CA PHE A 82 4.28 1.10 27.05
C PHE A 82 5.19 0.96 25.83
N LEU A 83 5.85 2.03 25.39
CA LEU A 83 6.75 2.00 24.23
C LEU A 83 7.94 1.04 24.40
N ARG A 84 8.46 0.88 25.62
CA ARG A 84 9.53 -0.10 25.91
C ARG A 84 9.01 -1.54 25.93
N GLU A 85 7.85 -1.76 26.53
CA GLU A 85 7.32 -3.11 26.78
C GLU A 85 6.49 -3.67 25.61
N ARG A 86 5.97 -2.83 24.70
CA ARG A 86 5.15 -3.29 23.55
C ARG A 86 5.86 -4.28 22.62
N ARG A 87 7.19 -4.35 22.66
CA ARG A 87 8.00 -5.32 21.89
C ARG A 87 7.93 -6.76 22.43
N LYS A 88 7.37 -6.95 23.63
CA LYS A 88 7.16 -8.26 24.26
C LYS A 88 5.67 -8.44 24.60
N PRO A 89 4.80 -8.53 23.57
CA PRO A 89 3.36 -8.59 23.80
C PRO A 89 3.00 -9.88 24.54
N ASN A 90 2.26 -9.75 25.64
CA ASN A 90 1.63 -10.88 26.34
C ASN A 90 0.12 -10.84 26.05
N LEU A 91 -0.23 -11.13 24.80
CA LEU A 91 -1.61 -11.16 24.33
C LEU A 91 -2.26 -12.51 24.69
N LYS A 92 -3.53 -12.45 25.09
CA LYS A 92 -4.35 -13.62 25.37
C LYS A 92 -5.16 -14.01 24.14
N LYS A 93 -5.72 -15.22 24.15
CA LYS A 93 -6.63 -15.72 23.10
C LYS A 93 -7.73 -14.72 22.74
N GLU A 94 -8.37 -14.13 23.75
CA GLU A 94 -9.44 -13.14 23.62
C GLU A 94 -9.01 -11.92 22.77
N HIS A 95 -7.75 -11.49 22.87
CA HIS A 95 -7.23 -10.38 22.06
C HIS A 95 -7.08 -10.79 20.59
N PHE A 96 -6.71 -12.03 20.30
CA PHE A 96 -6.62 -12.50 18.92
C PHE A 96 -8.01 -12.64 18.28
N GLU A 97 -9.04 -13.01 19.05
CA GLU A 97 -10.43 -13.00 18.59
C GLU A 97 -10.95 -11.58 18.29
N GLU A 98 -10.48 -10.57 19.03
CA GLU A 98 -10.78 -9.16 18.73
C GLU A 98 -10.09 -8.68 17.46
N VAL A 99 -8.82 -9.06 17.24
CA VAL A 99 -8.10 -8.78 15.99
C VAL A 99 -8.81 -9.43 14.80
N ASP A 100 -9.23 -10.69 14.93
CA ASP A 100 -9.93 -11.43 13.87
C ASP A 100 -11.24 -10.73 13.46
N LYS A 101 -12.06 -10.32 14.44
CA LYS A 101 -13.28 -9.53 14.19
C LYS A 101 -12.99 -8.20 13.48
N TYR A 102 -11.92 -7.51 13.87
CA TYR A 102 -11.50 -6.28 13.21
C TYR A 102 -11.13 -6.53 11.74
N LEU A 103 -10.35 -7.57 11.46
CA LEU A 103 -9.95 -7.93 10.10
C LEU A 103 -11.15 -8.35 9.24
N ASP A 104 -12.11 -9.08 9.79
CA ASP A 104 -13.32 -9.48 9.07
C ASP A 104 -14.12 -8.27 8.55
N VAL A 105 -14.27 -7.24 9.38
CA VAL A 105 -14.90 -5.97 8.98
C VAL A 105 -14.08 -5.29 7.89
N PHE A 106 -12.76 -5.31 8.03
CA PHE A 106 -11.82 -4.67 7.11
C PHE A 106 -11.78 -5.35 5.73
N ILE A 107 -11.75 -6.69 5.68
CA ILE A 107 -11.75 -7.46 4.43
C ILE A 107 -13.01 -7.16 3.63
N ARG A 108 -14.17 -7.09 4.29
CA ARG A 108 -15.44 -6.75 3.64
C ARG A 108 -15.44 -5.35 3.05
N SER A 109 -14.79 -4.38 3.72
CA SER A 109 -14.72 -3.01 3.20
C SER A 109 -13.78 -2.89 1.98
N LEU A 110 -12.85 -3.82 1.79
CA LEU A 110 -11.83 -3.80 0.75
C LEU A 110 -11.94 -4.93 -0.28
N GLU A 111 -13.13 -5.51 -0.48
CA GLU A 111 -13.34 -6.62 -1.43
C GLU A 111 -12.86 -6.35 -2.86
N PHE A 112 -12.77 -5.06 -3.26
CA PHE A 112 -12.29 -4.64 -4.57
C PHE A 112 -10.75 -4.51 -4.66
N ILE A 113 -10.03 -4.70 -3.55
CA ILE A 113 -8.57 -4.69 -3.49
C ILE A 113 -8.06 -6.13 -3.56
N ASN A 114 -7.28 -6.42 -4.59
CA ASN A 114 -6.68 -7.73 -4.78
C ASN A 114 -5.36 -7.81 -4.02
N LEU A 115 -5.21 -8.79 -3.14
CA LEU A 115 -3.95 -9.05 -2.44
C LEU A 115 -3.07 -9.97 -3.28
N TRP A 116 -1.85 -9.54 -3.59
CA TRP A 116 -0.91 -10.32 -4.37
C TRP A 116 0.35 -10.69 -3.60
N VAL A 117 0.68 -11.98 -3.63
CA VAL A 117 1.85 -12.57 -3.00
C VAL A 117 3.03 -12.47 -3.96
N LEU A 118 4.16 -11.92 -3.51
CA LEU A 118 5.39 -11.90 -4.31
C LEU A 118 5.76 -13.31 -4.80
N ASP A 119 6.01 -13.41 -6.11
CA ASP A 119 6.68 -14.57 -6.70
C ASP A 119 8.19 -14.49 -6.47
N GLU A 120 8.95 -15.48 -6.96
CA GLU A 120 10.40 -15.53 -6.83
C GLU A 120 11.07 -14.25 -7.38
N ARG A 121 10.60 -13.75 -8.51
CA ARG A 121 11.09 -12.51 -9.10
C ARG A 121 10.80 -11.31 -8.20
N GLY A 122 9.61 -11.24 -7.62
CA GLY A 122 9.21 -10.20 -6.69
C GLY A 122 10.06 -10.18 -5.43
N TRP A 123 10.40 -11.35 -4.88
CA TRP A 123 11.34 -11.46 -3.75
C TRP A 123 12.76 -11.02 -4.11
N ASN A 124 13.24 -11.36 -5.31
CA ASN A 124 14.55 -10.87 -5.79
C ASN A 124 14.56 -9.34 -5.92
N ILE A 125 13.46 -8.74 -6.41
CA ILE A 125 13.28 -7.28 -6.43
C ILE A 125 13.29 -6.72 -5.00
N ALA A 126 12.55 -7.34 -4.07
CA ALA A 126 12.51 -6.90 -2.68
C ALA A 126 13.91 -6.91 -2.04
N LEU A 127 14.65 -8.01 -2.17
CA LEU A 127 16.03 -8.11 -1.67
C LEU A 127 16.93 -7.04 -2.29
N PHE A 128 16.83 -6.85 -3.60
CA PHE A 128 17.59 -5.81 -4.30
C PHE A 128 17.28 -4.41 -3.76
N LEU A 129 16.00 -4.07 -3.57
CA LEU A 129 15.58 -2.78 -3.02
C LEU A 129 16.08 -2.60 -1.57
N SER A 130 16.03 -3.66 -0.76
CA SER A 130 16.50 -3.63 0.62
C SER A 130 18.01 -3.38 0.73
N ILE A 131 18.81 -3.88 -0.21
CA ILE A 131 20.26 -3.65 -0.23
C ILE A 131 20.59 -2.22 -0.68
N ASN A 132 19.77 -1.63 -1.56
CA ASN A 132 20.11 -0.44 -2.32
C ASN A 132 19.30 0.83 -1.95
N SER A 133 18.53 0.79 -0.86
CA SER A 133 17.71 1.90 -0.36
C SER A 133 17.60 1.90 1.16
N ASN A 134 17.08 2.99 1.75
CA ASN A 134 16.79 3.04 3.19
C ASN A 134 15.32 2.71 3.49
N LEU A 135 14.60 2.09 2.54
CA LEU A 135 13.25 1.63 2.79
C LEU A 135 13.25 0.54 3.87
N SER A 136 12.25 0.56 4.74
CA SER A 136 12.07 -0.50 5.72
C SER A 136 11.66 -1.81 5.02
N ALA A 137 11.82 -2.96 5.70
CA ALA A 137 11.43 -4.24 5.10
C ALA A 137 9.94 -4.29 4.69
N PRO A 138 8.97 -3.78 5.48
CA PRO A 138 7.58 -3.65 5.03
C PRO A 138 7.44 -2.79 3.77
N ASP A 139 8.04 -1.60 3.75
CA ASP A 139 7.97 -0.69 2.59
C ASP A 139 8.54 -1.34 1.34
N VAL A 140 9.66 -2.06 1.47
CA VAL A 140 10.29 -2.82 0.39
C VAL A 140 9.32 -3.86 -0.18
N ILE A 141 8.62 -4.60 0.67
CA ILE A 141 7.64 -5.62 0.23
C ILE A 141 6.48 -4.95 -0.50
N HIS A 142 5.92 -3.87 0.03
CA HIS A 142 4.86 -3.13 -0.64
C HIS A 142 5.32 -2.62 -2.01
N PHE A 143 6.48 -1.99 -2.05
CA PHE A 143 7.05 -1.40 -3.26
C PHE A 143 7.38 -2.47 -4.32
N ALA A 144 8.02 -3.57 -3.91
CA ALA A 144 8.32 -4.71 -4.77
C ALA A 144 7.04 -5.35 -5.34
N THR A 145 5.98 -5.45 -4.53
CA THR A 145 4.69 -6.01 -4.97
C THR A 145 4.09 -5.13 -6.05
N ALA A 146 4.00 -3.83 -5.81
CA ALA A 146 3.48 -2.86 -6.77
C ALA A 146 4.22 -2.92 -8.12
N PHE A 147 5.55 -3.07 -8.07
CA PHE A 147 6.38 -3.20 -9.25
C PHE A 147 6.19 -4.53 -9.99
N THR A 148 6.23 -5.64 -9.27
CA THR A 148 6.11 -7.00 -9.84
C THR A 148 4.82 -7.14 -10.62
N TYR A 149 3.75 -6.55 -10.09
CA TYR A 149 2.44 -6.53 -10.74
C TYR A 149 2.23 -5.36 -11.69
N GLY A 150 3.27 -4.60 -12.03
CA GLY A 150 3.20 -3.57 -13.07
C GLY A 150 2.12 -2.51 -12.80
N CYS A 151 1.97 -2.12 -11.53
CA CYS A 151 1.12 -1.00 -11.16
C CYS A 151 1.62 0.29 -11.84
N ASP A 152 0.70 1.17 -12.20
CA ASP A 152 1.03 2.46 -12.80
C ASP A 152 1.29 3.52 -11.72
N ILE A 153 0.66 3.36 -10.55
CA ILE A 153 0.79 4.25 -9.40
C ILE A 153 0.81 3.47 -8.08
N PHE A 154 1.64 3.93 -7.15
CA PHE A 154 1.69 3.54 -5.75
C PHE A 154 1.18 4.70 -4.91
N VAL A 155 0.16 4.46 -4.08
CA VAL A 155 -0.47 5.49 -3.27
C VAL A 155 -0.17 5.26 -1.80
N THR A 156 0.44 6.26 -1.17
CA THR A 156 0.77 6.28 0.26
C THR A 156 0.79 7.72 0.79
N ARG A 157 0.74 7.87 2.11
CA ARG A 157 1.07 9.13 2.80
C ARG A 157 2.44 9.11 3.47
N ASP A 158 3.16 7.99 3.42
CA ASP A 158 4.45 7.90 4.07
C ASP A 158 5.48 8.75 3.32
N ASP A 159 5.82 9.90 3.87
CA ASP A 159 6.75 10.85 3.26
C ASP A 159 8.16 10.26 3.11
N HIS A 160 8.57 9.37 4.01
CA HIS A 160 9.86 8.69 3.94
C HIS A 160 9.88 7.70 2.76
N LEU A 161 8.87 6.84 2.65
CA LEU A 161 8.68 5.94 1.51
C LEU A 161 8.60 6.74 0.20
N MET A 162 7.82 7.83 0.18
CA MET A 162 7.73 8.68 -1.00
C MET A 162 9.08 9.26 -1.42
N LYS A 163 9.84 9.79 -0.47
CA LYS A 163 11.16 10.38 -0.74
C LYS A 163 12.11 9.34 -1.32
N ASP A 164 12.28 8.22 -0.62
CA ASP A 164 13.25 7.19 -1.00
C ASP A 164 12.80 6.41 -2.24
N GLY A 165 11.51 6.09 -2.33
CA GLY A 165 10.92 5.49 -3.52
C GLY A 165 11.11 6.35 -4.76
N ASN A 166 10.94 7.69 -4.65
CA ASN A 166 11.22 8.58 -5.79
C ASN A 166 12.72 8.63 -6.16
N VAL A 167 13.63 8.46 -5.20
CA VAL A 167 15.07 8.31 -5.50
C VAL A 167 15.31 7.05 -6.31
N ILE A 168 14.68 5.93 -5.93
CA ILE A 168 14.77 4.65 -6.65
C ILE A 168 14.24 4.81 -8.08
N LEU A 169 13.09 5.44 -8.27
CA LEU A 169 12.48 5.66 -9.60
C LEU A 169 13.30 6.56 -10.54
N ARG A 170 14.20 7.39 -10.01
CA ARG A 170 15.07 8.22 -10.86
C ARG A 170 16.26 7.44 -11.43
N ARG A 171 16.58 6.28 -10.86
CA ARG A 171 17.67 5.41 -11.34
C ARG A 171 17.17 4.61 -12.53
N LYS A 172 17.38 5.13 -13.74
CA LYS A 172 16.94 4.51 -15.01
C LYS A 172 17.46 3.09 -15.22
N SER A 173 18.64 2.75 -14.69
CA SER A 173 19.18 1.39 -14.70
C SER A 173 18.23 0.42 -13.99
N LEU A 174 17.77 0.78 -12.79
CA LEU A 174 16.85 -0.03 -11.99
C LEU A 174 15.52 -0.25 -12.70
N LEU A 175 14.92 0.82 -13.23
CA LEU A 175 13.66 0.69 -13.97
C LEU A 175 13.79 -0.19 -15.21
N LYS A 176 14.95 -0.15 -15.88
CA LYS A 176 15.23 -0.98 -17.06
C LYS A 176 15.42 -2.45 -16.68
N GLU A 177 16.20 -2.74 -15.65
CA GLU A 177 16.37 -4.10 -15.10
C GLU A 177 15.05 -4.69 -14.62
N MET A 178 14.16 -3.85 -14.09
CA MET A 178 12.84 -4.25 -13.62
C MET A 178 11.77 -4.33 -14.73
N GLY A 179 12.05 -3.82 -15.94
CA GLY A 179 11.15 -3.91 -17.09
C GLY A 179 9.91 -2.99 -17.03
N VAL A 180 9.95 -1.92 -16.24
CA VAL A 180 8.79 -1.03 -16.01
C VAL A 180 8.95 0.30 -16.75
N LYS A 181 7.97 0.65 -17.59
CA LYS A 181 8.00 1.89 -18.39
C LYS A 181 7.49 3.11 -17.65
N THR A 182 6.47 2.96 -16.81
CA THR A 182 5.83 4.06 -16.09
C THR A 182 5.35 3.58 -14.73
N PHE A 183 5.93 4.11 -13.66
CA PHE A 183 5.51 3.90 -12.28
C PHE A 183 5.66 5.22 -11.52
N LYS A 184 4.67 5.59 -10.73
CA LYS A 184 4.64 6.84 -9.97
C LYS A 184 4.26 6.58 -8.53
N ILE A 185 4.82 7.36 -7.61
CA ILE A 185 4.36 7.40 -6.21
C ILE A 185 3.56 8.68 -6.03
N SER A 186 2.44 8.62 -5.34
CA SER A 186 1.60 9.78 -5.09
C SER A 186 0.88 9.72 -3.75
N GLN A 187 0.56 10.89 -3.23
CA GLN A 187 -0.41 11.01 -2.13
C GLN A 187 -1.83 10.93 -2.69
N PRO A 188 -2.83 10.55 -1.86
CA PRO A 188 -4.21 10.37 -2.33
C PRO A 188 -4.79 11.57 -3.08
N HIS A 189 -4.56 12.79 -2.57
CA HIS A 189 -5.11 14.02 -3.15
C HIS A 189 -4.54 14.36 -4.55
N LYS A 190 -3.41 13.76 -4.95
CA LYS A 190 -2.78 13.94 -6.27
C LYS A 190 -2.98 12.74 -7.19
N ALA A 191 -3.35 11.57 -6.64
CA ALA A 191 -3.38 10.32 -7.37
C ALA A 191 -4.30 10.37 -8.60
N LEU A 192 -5.51 10.91 -8.46
CA LEU A 192 -6.46 11.03 -9.57
C LEU A 192 -5.92 11.90 -10.71
N ASP A 193 -5.19 12.97 -10.41
CA ASP A 193 -4.60 13.83 -11.45
C ASP A 193 -3.41 13.17 -12.14
N VAL A 194 -2.60 12.39 -11.39
CA VAL A 194 -1.56 11.54 -11.98
C VAL A 194 -2.18 10.54 -12.95
N LEU A 195 -3.27 9.87 -12.56
CA LEU A 195 -3.97 8.90 -13.39
C LEU A 195 -4.57 9.54 -14.65
N LYS A 196 -5.17 10.73 -14.56
CA LYS A 196 -5.67 11.46 -15.74
C LYS A 196 -4.57 11.74 -16.76
N ARG A 197 -3.37 12.11 -16.30
CA ARG A 197 -2.21 12.42 -17.17
C ARG A 197 -1.65 11.19 -17.87
N LEU A 198 -1.84 10.01 -17.30
CA LEU A 198 -1.42 8.73 -17.88
C LEU A 198 -2.35 8.24 -19.02
N ARG A 199 -3.39 9.02 -19.39
CA ARG A 199 -4.28 8.80 -20.54
C ARG A 199 -5.07 7.48 -20.50
N PHE A 200 -5.66 7.15 -19.35
CA PHE A 200 -6.58 6.02 -19.20
C PHE A 200 -8.03 6.36 -19.61
N LYS A 201 -8.89 5.35 -19.86
CA LYS A 201 -10.33 5.59 -20.12
C LYS A 201 -11.00 6.18 -18.88
N LYS A 202 -11.94 7.12 -19.08
CA LYS A 202 -12.85 7.59 -18.02
C LYS A 202 -13.91 6.53 -17.72
#